data_AF-A0A967PEB8-F1
#
_entry.id   AF-A0A967PEB8-F1
#
_cell.length_a   1.000
_cell.length_b   1.000
_cell.length_c   1.000
_cell.angle_alpha   90.00
_cell.angle_beta   90.00
_cell.angle_gamma   90.00
#
_symmetry.space_group_name_H-M   'P 1'
#
loop_
_entity.id
_entity.type
_entity.pdbx_description
1 polymer ?
#
loop_
_entity_poly.entity_id
_entity_poly.type
_entity_poly.pdbx_seq_one_letter_code
_entity_poly.pdbx_strand_id
1 'polypeptide(L)' 'ALFLKHDVSQEEDWEKVVAKTVDEFNKIDILFNNAGIYIIKSIPETDLETWDRLMSINVTGVFLGLKHVL' A
#
# COMPACT_ATOMS: atom_id res chain seq x y z
N ALA A 1 7.38 -0.40 -19.97
CA ALA A 1 6.31 -0.33 -18.96
C ALA A 1 6.48 -1.53 -18.04
N LEU A 2 6.47 -1.31 -16.73
CA LEU A 2 6.69 -2.34 -15.71
C LEU A 2 5.38 -2.56 -14.95
N PHE A 3 4.95 -3.82 -14.81
CA PHE A 3 3.76 -4.20 -14.06
C PHE A 3 4.16 -5.19 -12.98
N LEU A 4 3.91 -4.84 -11.72
CA LEU A 4 4.25 -5.66 -10.57
C LEU A 4 2.99 -5.93 -9.76
N LYS A 5 2.81 -7.19 -9.35
CA LYS A 5 1.84 -7.52 -8.32
C LYS A 5 2.31 -6.85 -7.02
N HIS A 6 1.40 -6.16 -6.34
CA HIS A 6 1.69 -5.42 -5.14
C HIS A 6 0.48 -5.46 -4.21
N ASP A 7 0.61 -6.09 -3.05
CA ASP A 7 -0.29 -5.87 -1.92
C ASP A 7 0.27 -4.77 -1.00
N VAL A 8 -0.35 -3.59 -1.04
CA VAL A 8 0.13 -2.42 -0.28
C VAL A 8 0.09 -2.61 1.24
N SER A 9 -0.63 -3.62 1.74
CA SER A 9 -0.68 -3.95 3.17
C SER A 9 0.55 -4.72 3.65
N GLN A 10 1.41 -5.19 2.73
CA GLN A 10 2.58 -6.00 3.02
C GLN A 10 3.87 -5.20 2.78
N GLU A 11 4.69 -5.05 3.81
CA GLU A 11 5.95 -4.30 3.71
C GLU A 11 6.95 -4.94 2.74
N GLU A 12 7.03 -6.27 2.70
CA GLU A 12 7.91 -6.98 1.77
C GLU A 12 7.56 -6.72 0.30
N ASP A 13 6.28 -6.47 -0.01
CA ASP A 13 5.87 -6.13 -1.38
C ASP A 13 6.30 -4.70 -1.74
N TRP A 14 6.27 -3.76 -0.79
CA TRP A 14 6.84 -2.41 -0.97
C TRP A 14 8.33 -2.45 -1.29
N GLU A 15 9.12 -3.21 -0.50
CA GLU A 15 10.55 -3.38 -0.74
C GLU A 15 10.82 -3.92 -2.16
N LYS A 16 10.06 -4.94 -2.58
CA LYS A 16 10.19 -5.55 -3.91
C LYS A 16 9.86 -4.57 -5.03
N VAL A 17 8.74 -3.83 -4.93
CA VAL A 17 8.33 -2.93 -6.02
C VAL A 17 9.21 -1.70 -6.12
N VAL A 18 9.67 -1.14 -5.01
CA VAL A 18 10.61 -0.01 -5.03
C VAL A 18 11.93 -0.45 -5.64
N ALA A 19 12.50 -1.56 -5.18
CA ALA A 19 13.75 -2.07 -5.72
C ALA A 19 13.67 -2.33 -7.24
N LYS A 20 12.59 -2.99 -7.70
CA LYS A 20 12.38 -3.24 -9.14
C LYS A 20 12.15 -1.99 -9.96
N THR A 21 11.46 -0.99 -9.41
CA THR A 21 11.22 0.28 -10.11
C THR A 21 12.50 1.09 -10.24
N VAL A 22 13.32 1.15 -9.19
CA VAL A 22 14.62 1.84 -9.22
C VAL A 22 15.61 1.12 -10.14
N ASP A 23 15.63 -0.21 -10.17
CA ASP A 23 16.48 -1.00 -11.09
C ASP A 23 16.14 -0.72 -12.56
N GLU A 24 14.86 -0.63 -12.90
CA GLU A 24 14.39 -0.40 -14.29
C GLU A 24 14.50 1.07 -14.72
N PHE A 25 14.20 2.02 -13.83
CA PHE A 25 14.02 3.45 -14.18
C PHE A 25 15.01 4.40 -13.50
N ASN A 26 15.97 3.88 -12.73
CA ASN A 26 16.98 4.59 -11.92
C ASN A 26 16.46 5.41 -10.75
N LYS A 27 15.19 5.85 -10.76
CA LYS A 27 14.59 6.69 -9.72
C LYS A 27 13.06 6.60 -9.71
N ILE A 28 12.45 7.12 -8.66
CA ILE A 28 11.01 7.36 -8.54
C ILE A 28 10.80 8.87 -8.33
N ASP A 29 10.14 9.54 -9.27
CA ASP A 29 9.86 10.98 -9.18
C ASP A 29 8.52 11.26 -8.46
N ILE A 30 7.55 10.35 -8.57
CA ILE A 30 6.20 10.52 -8.04
C ILE A 30 5.75 9.20 -7.40
N LEU A 31 5.33 9.26 -6.14
CA LEU A 31 4.56 8.22 -5.49
C LEU A 31 3.08 8.61 -5.47
N PHE A 32 2.22 7.76 -6.01
CA PHE A 32 0.77 7.93 -5.91
C PHE A 32 0.15 6.80 -5.08
N ASN A 33 -0.09 7.08 -3.80
CA ASN A 33 -0.77 6.18 -2.88
C ASN A 33 -2.28 6.12 -3.18
N ASN A 34 -2.64 5.31 -4.17
CA ASN A 34 -4.02 5.21 -4.67
C ASN A 34 -4.81 4.03 -4.07
N ALA A 35 -4.11 2.97 -3.66
CA ALA A 35 -4.77 1.76 -3.19
C ALA A 35 -5.62 2.06 -1.94
N GLY A 36 -6.89 1.68 -1.98
CA GLY A 36 -7.82 1.88 -0.89
C GLY A 36 -9.06 1.02 -1.05
N ILE A 37 -9.63 0.62 0.08
CA ILE A 37 -10.92 -0.06 0.17
C ILE A 37 -11.90 0.78 0.97
N TYR A 38 -13.19 0.62 0.69
CA TYR A 38 -14.26 1.25 1.46
C TYR A 38 -15.20 0.18 1.98
N ILE A 39 -15.58 0.30 3.25
CA ILE A 39 -16.42 -0.66 3.94
C ILE A 39 -17.66 0.08 4.45
N ILE A 40 -18.84 -0.38 4.02
CA ILE A 40 -20.13 0.21 4.40
C ILE A 40 -20.70 -0.61 5.55
N LYS A 41 -20.32 -0.26 6.77
CA LYS A 41 -20.85 -0.81 8.02
C LYS A 41 -20.87 0.29 9.08
N SER A 42 -21.80 0.21 10.03
CA SER A 42 -21.73 1.05 11.21
C SER A 42 -20.66 0.55 12.19
N ILE A 43 -20.25 1.38 13.15
CA ILE A 43 -19.23 1.01 14.15
C ILE A 43 -19.61 -0.25 14.94
N PRO A 44 -20.85 -0.42 15.46
CA PRO A 44 -21.22 -1.64 16.18
C PRO A 44 -21.20 -2.92 15.32
N GLU A 45 -21.31 -2.79 13.99
CA GLU A 45 -21.32 -3.92 13.05
C GLU A 45 -19.93 -4.23 12.48
N THR A 46 -18.94 -3.38 12.79
CA THR A 46 -17.58 -3.53 12.31
C THR A 46 -16.78 -4.37 13.29
N ASP A 47 -16.51 -5.63 12.91
CA ASP A 47 -15.57 -6.48 13.62
C ASP A 47 -14.13 -6.00 13.45
N LEU A 48 -13.25 -6.46 14.36
CA LEU A 48 -11.85 -6.04 14.39
C LEU A 48 -11.09 -6.45 13.12
N GLU A 49 -11.39 -7.61 12.53
CA GLU A 49 -10.75 -8.07 11.29
C GLU A 49 -11.06 -7.12 10.12
N THR A 50 -12.31 -6.70 9.99
CA THR A 50 -12.77 -5.73 9.00
C THR A 50 -12.05 -4.39 9.18
N TRP A 51 -11.95 -3.91 10.43
CA TRP A 51 -11.24 -2.69 10.77
C TRP A 51 -9.75 -2.77 10.44
N ASP A 52 -9.08 -3.84 10.88
CA ASP A 52 -7.65 -4.03 10.67
C ASP A 52 -7.31 -4.14 9.19
N ARG A 53 -8.17 -4.77 8.38
CA ARG A 53 -8.02 -4.83 6.92
C ARG A 53 -8.18 -3.45 6.27
N LEU A 54 -9.13 -2.63 6.72
CA LEU A 54 -9.28 -1.25 6.23
C LEU A 54 -8.01 -0.44 6.55
N MET A 55 -7.54 -0.52 7.79
CA MET A 55 -6.38 0.22 8.27
C MET A 55 -5.09 -0.23 7.62
N SER A 56 -4.89 -1.54 7.43
CA SER A 56 -3.68 -2.09 6.82
C SER A 56 -3.50 -1.61 5.38
N ILE A 57 -4.58 -1.48 4.61
CA ILE A 57 -4.54 -0.99 3.23
C ILE A 57 -4.49 0.54 3.19
N ASN A 58 -5.46 1.21 3.82
CA ASN A 58 -5.70 2.64 3.59
C ASN A 58 -4.78 3.55 4.39
N VAL A 59 -4.18 3.06 5.48
CA VAL A 59 -3.36 3.87 6.40
C VAL A 59 -1.95 3.32 6.47
N THR A 60 -1.79 2.07 6.90
CA THR A 60 -0.47 1.44 6.98
C THR A 60 0.18 1.34 5.60
N GLY A 61 -0.56 0.95 4.57
CA GLY A 61 -0.03 0.88 3.21
C GLY A 61 0.46 2.22 2.67
N VAL A 62 -0.24 3.32 2.98
CA VAL A 62 0.21 4.69 2.63
C VAL A 62 1.50 5.04 3.36
N PHE A 63 1.57 4.73 4.66
CA PHE A 63 2.78 4.94 5.46
C PHE A 63 3.97 4.16 4.90
N LEU A 64 3.78 2.88 4.56
CA LEU A 64 4.83 2.04 3.98
C LEU A 64 5.32 2.59 2.64
N GLY A 65 4.40 3.04 1.79
CA GLY A 65 4.78 3.69 0.54
C GLY A 65 5.66 4.92 0.74
N LEU A 66 5.30 5.78 1.70
CA LEU A 66 6.12 6.94 2.05
C LEU A 66 7.48 6.52 2.63
N LYS A 67 7.50 5.55 3.55
CA LYS A 67 8.72 5.06 4.21
C LYS A 67 9.77 4.53 3.23
N HIS A 68 9.33 3.84 2.17
CA HIS A 68 10.23 3.15 1.24
C HIS A 68 10.60 3.97 0.00
N VAL A 69 9.91 5.09 -0.27
CA VAL A 69 10.15 5.92 -1.45
C VAL A 69 10.78 7.28 -1.11
N LEU A 70 10.53 7.83 0.08
CA LEU A 70 11.15 9.09 0.55
C LEU A 70 12.52 8.87 1.18
#